data_AF-A0A8B6C6U5-F1
#
_entry.id   AF-A0A8B6C6U5-F1
#
_cell.length_a   1.000
_cell.length_b   1.000
_cell.length_c   1.000
_cell.angle_alpha   90.00
_cell.angle_beta   90.00
_cell.angle_gamma   90.00
#
_symmetry.space_group_name_H-M   'P 1'
#
loop_
_entity.id
_entity.type
_entity.pdbx_description
1 polymer ?
#
loop_
_entity_poly.entity_id
_entity_poly.type
_entity_poly.pdbx_seq_one_letter_code
_entity_poly.pdbx_strand_id
1 'polypeptide(L)'
;MTLGSLPKHFSPKIHRVNLVSEKFVKSPLAHVPSEGYTKRYNHSKSSIVWLEWMMKEEKMSIQHALNRGEFKIPGTKFHVDGYCQETNEVFEFLGCLWHGCKKCFPCERSGTKTSLTKQSMDELYVVTKKREKTIRELGFGYRKIWEHDFASQLKSNQRLKLFANNLDIEERLDPRLAFFERSITGTYATPEVMVAKEKGYRVLKLYEVWHFPDDTQYDKNTNSGGLFTDYVQLFLKIKQEASGFPHTVGQRKKNETTFDCIKKMKA
;
A
#
# COMPACT_ATOMS: atom_id res chain seq x y z
N MET A 1 -12.56 61.06 -11.15
CA MET A 1 -11.73 59.84 -11.19
C MET A 1 -11.58 59.37 -9.76
N THR A 2 -12.30 58.32 -9.39
CA THR A 2 -12.46 57.82 -8.02
C THR A 2 -11.33 56.86 -7.66
N LEU A 3 -10.66 57.15 -6.54
CA LEU A 3 -9.67 56.29 -5.90
C LEU A 3 -10.33 54.98 -5.44
N GLY A 4 -9.94 53.86 -6.05
CA GLY A 4 -10.33 52.52 -5.64
C GLY A 4 -9.60 52.09 -4.37
N SER A 5 -10.37 51.68 -3.36
CA SER A 5 -9.92 51.24 -2.05
C SER A 5 -9.43 49.79 -2.08
N LEU A 6 -8.29 49.55 -1.43
CA LEU A 6 -7.72 48.21 -1.17
C LEU A 6 -8.64 47.38 -0.26
N PRO A 7 -8.82 46.07 -0.51
CA PRO A 7 -9.65 45.22 0.34
C PRO A 7 -8.99 44.96 1.69
N LYS A 8 -9.86 44.95 2.72
CA LYS A 8 -9.57 44.89 4.15
C LYS A 8 -8.70 43.70 4.55
N HIS A 9 -7.67 43.98 5.34
CA HIS A 9 -6.84 43.01 6.06
C HIS A 9 -7.68 41.94 6.77
N PHE A 10 -7.47 40.68 6.40
CA PHE A 10 -7.96 39.52 7.14
C PHE A 10 -7.05 39.31 8.36
N SER A 11 -7.49 39.76 9.54
CA SER A 11 -6.78 39.48 10.79
C SER A 11 -7.11 38.04 11.23
N PRO A 12 -6.13 37.13 11.38
CA PRO A 12 -6.42 35.76 11.79
C PRO A 12 -6.92 35.76 13.24
N LYS A 13 -8.18 35.35 13.45
CA LYS A 13 -8.70 35.06 14.79
C LYS A 13 -7.99 33.82 15.34
N ILE A 14 -6.94 34.03 16.13
CA ILE A 14 -6.26 32.98 16.90
C ILE A 14 -7.27 32.43 17.90
N HIS A 15 -7.77 31.21 17.64
CA HIS A 15 -8.54 30.48 18.63
C HIS A 15 -7.54 29.89 19.62
N ARG A 16 -7.53 30.41 20.85
CA ARG A 16 -6.77 29.81 21.96
C ARG A 16 -7.36 28.42 22.23
N VAL A 17 -6.63 27.38 21.87
CA VAL A 17 -6.94 26.01 22.26
C VAL A 17 -6.52 25.85 23.71
N ASN A 18 -7.46 25.49 24.60
CA ASN A 18 -7.13 25.17 25.99
C ASN A 18 -6.40 23.83 26.01
N LEU A 19 -5.09 23.85 26.23
CA LEU A 19 -4.29 22.65 26.47
C LEU A 19 -4.72 22.03 27.80
N VAL A 20 -5.26 20.81 27.75
CA VAL A 20 -5.75 20.09 28.93
C VAL A 20 -4.59 19.43 29.70
N SER A 21 -3.57 18.95 28.99
CA SER A 21 -2.34 18.39 29.59
C SER A 21 -1.26 18.16 28.53
N GLU A 22 -0.01 18.47 28.83
CA GLU A 22 1.16 18.01 28.06
C GLU A 22 1.73 16.74 28.68
N LYS A 23 2.01 15.72 27.85
CA LYS A 23 2.66 14.49 28.30
C LYS A 23 3.72 14.09 27.30
N PHE A 24 4.97 14.04 27.74
CA PHE A 24 6.08 13.58 26.90
C PHE A 24 6.01 12.04 26.78
N VAL A 25 5.70 11.54 25.59
CA VAL A 25 5.64 10.09 25.33
C VAL A 25 6.90 9.67 24.58
N LYS A 26 7.73 8.83 25.19
CA LYS A 26 8.88 8.21 24.53
C LYS A 26 8.36 7.13 23.59
N SER A 27 8.11 7.48 22.34
CA SER A 27 7.62 6.55 21.30
C SER A 27 8.82 5.87 20.62
N PRO A 28 8.84 4.52 20.50
CA PRO A 28 9.74 3.86 19.58
C PRO A 28 9.18 4.07 18.17
N LEU A 29 9.82 4.96 17.40
CA LEU A 29 9.55 5.13 15.97
C LEU A 29 9.44 3.76 15.28
N ALA A 30 8.36 3.54 14.53
CA ALA A 30 8.15 2.32 13.78
C ALA A 30 9.30 2.10 12.78
N HIS A 31 9.99 0.97 12.90
CA HIS A 31 11.02 0.55 11.96
C HIS A 31 10.35 0.07 10.68
N VAL A 32 10.52 0.81 9.59
CA VAL A 32 10.09 0.36 8.26
C VAL A 32 10.96 -0.85 7.88
N PRO A 33 10.40 -2.03 7.58
CA PRO A 33 11.18 -3.19 7.15
C PRO A 33 12.01 -2.85 5.90
N SER A 34 13.22 -3.39 5.79
CA SER A 34 14.13 -3.17 4.65
C SER A 34 13.49 -3.46 3.28
N GLU A 35 12.48 -4.31 3.26
CA GLU A 35 11.72 -4.73 2.07
C GLU A 35 10.54 -3.80 1.70
N GLY A 36 10.31 -2.73 2.47
CA GLY A 36 9.18 -1.82 2.28
C GLY A 36 7.79 -2.44 2.53
N TYR A 37 6.73 -1.74 2.13
CA TYR A 37 5.32 -2.17 2.27
C TYR A 37 4.78 -2.96 1.06
N THR A 38 5.64 -3.53 0.20
CA THR A 38 5.19 -3.99 -1.13
C THR A 38 4.95 -5.50 -1.29
N LYS A 39 3.93 -5.78 -2.12
CA LYS A 39 3.55 -7.03 -2.82
C LYS A 39 3.25 -8.27 -1.96
N ARG A 40 2.21 -8.20 -1.14
CA ARG A 40 1.40 -9.40 -0.83
C ARG A 40 0.39 -9.62 -1.96
N TYR A 41 0.24 -10.86 -2.40
CA TYR A 41 -0.67 -11.29 -3.45
C TYR A 41 -2.10 -10.73 -3.27
N ASN A 42 -2.77 -10.43 -4.38
CA ASN A 42 -4.10 -9.79 -4.41
C ASN A 42 -5.21 -10.85 -4.44
N HIS A 43 -5.41 -11.59 -3.35
CA HIS A 43 -6.61 -12.44 -3.24
C HIS A 43 -7.84 -11.57 -2.93
N SER A 44 -9.00 -11.92 -3.48
CA SER A 44 -10.26 -11.28 -3.10
C SER A 44 -10.79 -11.92 -1.81
N LYS A 45 -11.43 -11.14 -0.94
CA LYS A 45 -12.15 -11.69 0.23
C LYS A 45 -13.13 -12.77 -0.17
N SER A 46 -13.84 -12.58 -1.29
CA SER A 46 -14.77 -13.56 -1.84
C SER A 46 -14.09 -14.90 -2.16
N SER A 47 -12.85 -14.89 -2.68
CA SER A 47 -12.08 -16.11 -2.93
C SER A 47 -11.82 -16.87 -1.62
N ILE A 48 -11.33 -16.18 -0.59
CA ILE A 48 -11.05 -16.80 0.72
C ILE A 48 -12.32 -17.34 1.37
N VAL A 49 -13.40 -16.54 1.42
CA VAL A 49 -14.69 -16.98 1.99
C VAL A 49 -15.19 -18.24 1.29
N TRP A 50 -15.06 -18.31 -0.04
CA TRP A 50 -15.45 -19.49 -0.79
C TRP A 50 -14.61 -20.71 -0.40
N LEU A 51 -13.28 -20.59 -0.33
CA LEU A 51 -12.39 -21.70 0.03
C LEU A 51 -12.64 -22.20 1.47
N GLU A 52 -12.76 -21.29 2.43
CA GLU A 52 -13.10 -21.62 3.83
C GLU A 52 -14.46 -22.32 3.93
N TRP A 53 -15.44 -21.90 3.12
CA TRP A 53 -16.74 -22.55 3.05
C TRP A 53 -16.63 -23.97 2.50
N MET A 54 -15.83 -24.19 1.44
CA MET A 54 -15.59 -25.52 0.88
C MET A 54 -14.89 -26.45 1.88
N MET A 55 -13.89 -25.93 2.61
CA MET A 55 -13.22 -26.67 3.70
C MET A 55 -14.21 -27.13 4.76
N LYS A 56 -15.15 -26.26 5.14
CA LYS A 56 -16.17 -26.56 6.16
C LYS A 56 -17.20 -27.59 5.69
N GLU A 57 -17.78 -27.38 4.51
CA GLU A 57 -18.89 -28.22 4.02
C GLU A 57 -18.40 -29.62 3.61
N GLU A 58 -17.28 -29.71 2.91
CA GLU A 58 -16.74 -30.97 2.42
C GLU A 58 -15.72 -31.61 3.40
N LYS A 59 -15.46 -30.96 4.54
CA LYS A 59 -14.51 -31.42 5.58
C LYS A 59 -13.12 -31.78 5.01
N MET A 60 -12.62 -30.92 4.12
CA MET A 60 -11.32 -31.09 3.49
C MET A 60 -10.34 -30.00 3.90
N SER A 61 -9.04 -30.28 3.79
CA SER A 61 -7.99 -29.31 4.04
C SER A 61 -7.51 -28.64 2.74
N ILE A 62 -7.87 -27.36 2.54
CA ILE A 62 -7.45 -26.57 1.38
C ILE A 62 -6.34 -25.60 1.80
N GLN A 63 -5.19 -25.65 1.13
CA GLN A 63 -4.13 -24.64 1.22
C GLN A 63 -4.53 -23.40 0.42
N HIS A 64 -4.48 -22.21 1.04
CA HIS A 64 -4.73 -20.91 0.41
C HIS A 64 -3.93 -19.78 1.08
N ALA A 65 -4.08 -18.55 0.57
CA ALA A 65 -3.23 -17.41 0.93
C ALA A 65 -3.14 -17.07 2.44
N LEU A 66 -4.19 -17.32 3.24
CA LEU A 66 -4.25 -16.95 4.66
C LEU A 66 -3.79 -18.06 5.62
N ASN A 67 -3.52 -19.28 5.14
CA ASN A 67 -3.11 -20.38 6.01
C ASN A 67 -1.64 -20.80 5.81
N ARG A 68 -1.29 -21.39 4.67
CA ARG A 68 0.03 -21.89 4.27
C ARG A 68 0.56 -21.18 3.03
N GLY A 69 -0.11 -20.12 2.60
CA GLY A 69 0.21 -19.37 1.39
C GLY A 69 -0.36 -20.01 0.12
N GLU A 70 -0.28 -19.28 -0.99
CA GLU A 70 -0.75 -19.75 -2.30
C GLU A 70 0.10 -20.93 -2.81
N PHE A 71 -0.56 -21.98 -3.29
CA PHE A 71 0.13 -23.14 -3.85
C PHE A 71 0.64 -22.81 -5.25
N LYS A 72 1.93 -23.12 -5.50
CA LYS A 72 2.54 -23.01 -6.82
C LYS A 72 2.55 -24.38 -7.48
N ILE A 73 1.92 -24.50 -8.65
CA ILE A 73 1.88 -25.75 -9.40
C ILE A 73 3.30 -26.11 -9.87
N PRO A 74 3.83 -27.30 -9.51
CA PRO A 74 5.15 -27.76 -9.93
C PRO A 74 5.31 -27.73 -11.46
N GLY A 75 6.49 -27.31 -11.93
CA GLY A 75 6.77 -27.22 -13.38
C GLY A 75 6.14 -26.01 -14.07
N THR A 76 5.42 -25.14 -13.36
CA THR A 76 4.83 -23.92 -13.93
C THR A 76 5.15 -22.68 -13.09
N LYS A 77 4.77 -21.51 -13.61
CA LYS A 77 4.80 -20.24 -12.87
C LYS A 77 3.44 -19.93 -12.21
N PHE A 78 2.50 -20.86 -12.25
CA PHE A 78 1.13 -20.64 -11.82
C PHE A 78 0.99 -20.78 -10.30
N HIS A 79 0.48 -19.72 -9.68
CA HIS A 79 -0.06 -19.76 -8.32
C HIS A 79 -1.57 -19.90 -8.43
N VAL A 80 -2.17 -20.70 -7.55
CA VAL A 80 -3.62 -20.95 -7.53
C VAL A 80 -4.24 -20.43 -6.23
N ASP A 81 -5.54 -20.11 -6.26
CA ASP A 81 -6.25 -19.59 -5.09
C ASP A 81 -6.32 -20.62 -3.96
N GLY A 82 -6.61 -21.87 -4.30
CA GLY A 82 -6.67 -22.99 -3.35
C GLY A 82 -6.16 -24.31 -3.91
N TYR A 83 -5.56 -25.14 -3.06
CA TYR A 83 -5.15 -26.50 -3.42
C TYR A 83 -5.44 -27.49 -2.28
N CYS A 84 -6.08 -28.60 -2.59
CA CYS A 84 -6.28 -29.71 -1.67
C CYS A 84 -5.35 -30.86 -2.06
N GLN A 85 -4.43 -31.22 -1.17
CA GLN A 85 -3.48 -32.30 -1.40
C GLN A 85 -4.15 -33.69 -1.38
N GLU A 86 -5.18 -33.86 -0.53
CA GLU A 86 -5.87 -35.14 -0.35
C GLU A 86 -6.62 -35.58 -1.61
N THR A 87 -7.32 -34.64 -2.26
CA THR A 87 -8.09 -34.91 -3.48
C THR A 87 -7.31 -34.57 -4.76
N ASN A 88 -6.11 -34.00 -4.63
CA ASN A 88 -5.32 -33.42 -5.72
C ASN A 88 -6.12 -32.43 -6.58
N GLU A 89 -6.96 -31.61 -5.93
CA GLU A 89 -7.83 -30.64 -6.59
C GLU A 89 -7.32 -29.20 -6.41
N VAL A 90 -7.34 -28.47 -7.51
CA VAL A 90 -7.11 -27.03 -7.57
C VAL A 90 -8.45 -26.31 -7.55
N PHE A 91 -8.53 -25.28 -6.73
CA PHE A 91 -9.66 -24.38 -6.60
C PHE A 91 -9.28 -23.01 -7.16
N GLU A 92 -10.07 -22.48 -8.11
CA GLU A 92 -9.81 -21.20 -8.74
C GLU A 92 -11.05 -20.29 -8.73
N PHE A 93 -10.89 -19.08 -8.19
CA PHE A 93 -11.95 -18.08 -8.09
C PHE A 93 -11.85 -17.10 -9.26
N LEU A 94 -12.79 -17.20 -10.20
CA LEU A 94 -12.76 -16.42 -11.42
C LEU A 94 -13.51 -15.09 -11.26
N GLY A 95 -12.76 -14.04 -10.95
CA GLY A 95 -13.25 -12.65 -11.02
C GLY A 95 -13.75 -12.32 -12.43
N CYS A 96 -14.99 -11.82 -12.57
CA CYS A 96 -15.66 -11.72 -13.85
C CYS A 96 -14.96 -10.78 -14.83
N LEU A 97 -14.45 -9.65 -14.32
CA LEU A 97 -13.70 -8.66 -15.09
C LEU A 97 -12.33 -9.18 -15.51
N TRP A 98 -11.62 -9.83 -14.60
CA TRP A 98 -10.23 -10.29 -14.79
C TRP A 98 -10.13 -11.52 -15.69
N HIS A 99 -11.19 -12.32 -15.77
CA HIS A 99 -11.20 -13.59 -16.50
C HIS A 99 -12.13 -13.56 -17.73
N GLY A 100 -12.67 -12.40 -18.10
CA GLY A 100 -13.43 -12.25 -19.34
C GLY A 100 -14.79 -12.96 -19.36
N CYS A 101 -15.55 -12.93 -18.27
CA CYS A 101 -16.80 -13.69 -18.13
C CYS A 101 -17.80 -13.41 -19.27
N LYS A 102 -18.30 -14.46 -19.94
CA LYS A 102 -19.28 -14.35 -21.04
C LYS A 102 -20.68 -13.95 -20.59
N LYS A 103 -21.06 -14.26 -19.35
CA LYS A 103 -22.39 -13.95 -18.79
C LYS A 103 -22.50 -12.50 -18.33
N CYS A 104 -21.47 -11.99 -17.65
CA CYS A 104 -21.45 -10.59 -17.17
C CYS A 104 -21.11 -9.59 -18.29
N PHE A 105 -20.38 -10.02 -19.32
CA PHE A 105 -19.95 -9.16 -20.43
C PHE A 105 -20.34 -9.82 -21.77
N PRO A 106 -21.62 -9.76 -22.17
CA PRO A 106 -22.11 -10.46 -23.35
C PRO A 106 -21.83 -9.73 -24.68
N CYS A 107 -21.68 -8.39 -24.66
CA CYS A 107 -21.47 -7.57 -25.86
C CYS A 107 -20.08 -6.90 -25.90
N GLU A 108 -19.68 -6.46 -27.09
CA GLU A 108 -18.45 -5.66 -27.35
C GLU A 108 -17.17 -6.21 -26.71
N ARG A 109 -17.06 -7.54 -26.62
CA ARG A 109 -16.02 -8.23 -25.87
C ARG A 109 -14.60 -7.99 -26.43
N SER A 110 -14.48 -7.88 -27.74
CA SER A 110 -13.22 -7.59 -28.43
C SER A 110 -12.82 -6.11 -28.33
N GLY A 111 -13.80 -5.20 -28.16
CA GLY A 111 -13.58 -3.76 -28.07
C GLY A 111 -13.35 -3.27 -26.63
N THR A 112 -14.01 -3.91 -25.66
CA THR A 112 -13.93 -3.57 -24.24
C THR A 112 -12.59 -4.06 -23.67
N LYS A 113 -11.67 -3.12 -23.47
CA LYS A 113 -10.35 -3.39 -22.88
C LYS A 113 -10.32 -2.99 -21.42
N THR A 114 -9.76 -3.85 -20.57
CA THR A 114 -9.57 -3.51 -19.15
C THR A 114 -8.48 -2.43 -19.02
N SER A 115 -8.72 -1.40 -18.21
CA SER A 115 -7.79 -0.28 -18.05
C SER A 115 -6.41 -0.69 -17.50
N LEU A 116 -6.36 -1.80 -16.75
CA LEU A 116 -5.13 -2.27 -16.09
C LEU A 116 -4.24 -3.11 -17.01
N THR A 117 -4.82 -4.05 -17.76
CA THR A 117 -4.05 -5.00 -18.59
C THR A 117 -4.08 -4.66 -20.09
N LYS A 118 -5.00 -3.76 -20.50
CA LYS A 118 -5.30 -3.41 -21.89
C LYS A 118 -5.75 -4.59 -22.76
N GLN A 119 -6.04 -5.74 -22.16
CA GLN A 119 -6.56 -6.93 -22.85
C GLN A 119 -8.07 -6.85 -23.01
N SER A 120 -8.58 -7.43 -24.10
CA SER A 120 -10.01 -7.55 -24.36
C SER A 120 -10.66 -8.67 -23.54
N MET A 121 -11.98 -8.65 -23.39
CA MET A 121 -12.69 -9.67 -22.61
C MET A 121 -12.61 -11.07 -23.25
N ASP A 122 -12.48 -11.15 -24.57
CA ASP A 122 -12.25 -12.43 -25.26
C ASP A 122 -10.83 -12.94 -25.09
N GLU A 123 -9.82 -12.07 -25.13
CA GLU A 123 -8.44 -12.45 -24.82
C GLU A 123 -8.33 -13.02 -23.41
N LEU A 124 -8.90 -12.32 -22.41
CA LEU A 124 -8.90 -12.79 -21.02
C LEU A 124 -9.60 -14.13 -20.86
N TYR A 125 -10.73 -14.34 -21.55
CA TYR A 125 -11.44 -15.61 -21.53
C TYR A 125 -10.62 -16.75 -22.14
N VAL A 126 -9.97 -16.51 -23.29
CA VAL A 126 -9.09 -17.49 -23.95
C VAL A 126 -7.92 -17.85 -23.04
N VAL A 127 -7.28 -16.86 -22.39
CA VAL A 127 -6.19 -17.09 -21.42
C VAL A 127 -6.68 -17.93 -20.25
N THR A 128 -7.85 -17.61 -19.68
CA THR A 128 -8.47 -18.36 -18.58
C THR A 128 -8.72 -19.82 -18.99
N LYS A 129 -9.24 -20.05 -20.20
CA LYS A 129 -9.49 -21.40 -20.72
C LYS A 129 -8.23 -22.19 -20.99
N LYS A 130 -7.20 -21.53 -21.53
CA LYS A 130 -5.88 -22.16 -21.73
C LYS A 130 -5.29 -22.60 -20.40
N ARG A 131 -5.38 -21.74 -19.37
CA ARG A 131 -4.92 -22.04 -18.01
C ARG A 131 -5.65 -23.23 -17.41
N GLU A 132 -6.99 -23.22 -17.44
CA GLU A 132 -7.82 -24.36 -16.99
C GLU A 132 -7.40 -25.66 -17.68
N LYS A 133 -7.20 -25.63 -19.01
CA LYS A 133 -6.77 -26.80 -19.79
C LYS A 133 -5.40 -27.29 -19.34
N THR A 134 -4.41 -26.41 -19.21
CA THR A 134 -3.05 -26.77 -18.78
C THR A 134 -3.04 -27.39 -17.39
N ILE A 135 -3.81 -26.87 -16.43
CA ILE A 135 -3.86 -27.42 -15.07
C ILE A 135 -4.45 -28.85 -15.08
N ARG A 136 -5.49 -29.07 -15.88
CA ARG A 136 -6.09 -30.40 -16.04
C ARG A 136 -5.15 -31.38 -16.73
N GLU A 137 -4.41 -30.95 -17.75
CA GLU A 137 -3.42 -31.77 -18.46
C GLU A 137 -2.25 -32.18 -17.57
N LEU A 138 -1.93 -31.38 -16.55
CA LEU A 138 -0.93 -31.73 -15.52
C LEU A 138 -1.45 -32.76 -14.49
N GLY A 139 -2.69 -33.24 -14.63
CA GLY A 139 -3.27 -34.29 -13.78
C GLY A 139 -3.95 -33.79 -12.51
N PHE A 140 -4.19 -32.48 -12.38
CA PHE A 140 -4.93 -31.92 -11.24
C PHE A 140 -6.44 -31.91 -11.52
N GLY A 141 -7.24 -32.23 -10.49
CA GLY A 141 -8.66 -31.89 -10.49
C GLY A 141 -8.81 -30.37 -10.52
N TYR A 142 -9.82 -29.84 -11.20
CA TYR A 142 -9.99 -28.40 -11.37
C TYR A 142 -11.42 -27.96 -11.08
N ARG A 143 -11.61 -27.33 -9.92
CA ARG A 143 -12.86 -26.73 -9.45
C ARG A 143 -12.76 -25.22 -9.58
N LYS A 144 -13.77 -24.62 -10.20
CA LYS A 144 -13.84 -23.17 -10.36
C LYS A 144 -15.21 -22.64 -10.00
N ILE A 145 -15.24 -21.40 -9.51
CA ILE A 145 -16.46 -20.63 -9.36
C ILE A 145 -16.27 -19.25 -9.96
N TRP A 146 -17.29 -18.73 -10.65
CA TRP A 146 -17.28 -17.34 -11.09
C TRP A 146 -17.78 -16.43 -9.98
N GLU A 147 -17.22 -15.23 -9.91
CA GLU A 147 -17.61 -14.21 -8.93
C GLU A 147 -19.12 -13.96 -8.88
N HIS A 148 -19.78 -13.86 -10.04
CA HIS A 148 -21.22 -13.62 -10.10
C HIS A 148 -22.06 -14.81 -9.63
N ASP A 149 -21.57 -16.04 -9.84
CA ASP A 149 -22.24 -17.25 -9.35
C ASP A 149 -22.09 -17.35 -7.83
N PHE A 150 -20.90 -17.06 -7.30
CA PHE A 150 -20.68 -16.98 -5.86
C PHE A 150 -21.50 -15.87 -5.19
N ALA A 151 -21.58 -14.69 -5.81
CA ALA A 151 -22.43 -13.60 -5.36
C ALA A 151 -23.92 -14.00 -5.34
N SER A 152 -24.34 -14.86 -6.27
CA SER A 152 -25.70 -15.41 -6.29
C SER A 152 -25.91 -16.42 -5.15
N GLN A 153 -24.92 -17.27 -4.86
CA GLN A 153 -24.94 -18.20 -3.73
C GLN A 153 -25.02 -17.48 -2.38
N LEU A 154 -24.29 -16.36 -2.21
CA LEU A 154 -24.37 -15.52 -1.00
C LEU A 154 -25.76 -14.90 -0.78
N LYS A 155 -26.53 -14.70 -1.85
CA LYS A 155 -27.90 -14.18 -1.77
C LYS A 155 -28.91 -15.28 -1.43
N SER A 156 -28.76 -16.46 -2.02
CA SER A 156 -29.72 -17.56 -1.87
C SER A 156 -29.48 -18.40 -0.61
N ASN A 157 -28.22 -18.63 -0.23
CA ASN A 157 -27.86 -19.50 0.88
C ASN A 157 -27.59 -18.68 2.15
N GLN A 158 -28.54 -18.71 3.08
CA GLN A 158 -28.43 -18.02 4.37
C GLN A 158 -27.27 -18.54 5.23
N ARG A 159 -26.94 -19.84 5.18
CA ARG A 159 -25.83 -20.43 5.96
C ARG A 159 -24.49 -19.90 5.49
N LEU A 160 -24.30 -19.86 4.17
CA LEU A 160 -23.09 -19.29 3.56
C LEU A 160 -22.98 -17.79 3.88
N LYS A 161 -24.07 -17.04 3.82
CA LYS A 161 -24.08 -15.61 4.15
C LYS A 161 -23.70 -15.35 5.62
N LEU A 162 -24.28 -16.11 6.55
CA LEU A 162 -23.95 -16.02 7.97
C LEU A 162 -22.49 -16.41 8.23
N PHE A 163 -22.02 -17.46 7.58
CA PHE A 163 -20.62 -17.88 7.67
C PHE A 163 -19.66 -16.79 7.15
N ALA A 164 -19.94 -16.21 5.99
CA ALA A 164 -19.14 -15.14 5.39
C ALA A 164 -19.05 -13.90 6.30
N ASN A 165 -20.12 -13.57 7.01
CA ASN A 165 -20.14 -12.44 7.95
C ASN A 165 -19.35 -12.71 9.25
N ASN A 166 -19.30 -13.97 9.68
CA ASN A 166 -18.61 -14.38 10.90
C ASN A 166 -17.14 -14.73 10.69
N LEU A 167 -16.68 -14.80 9.44
CA LEU A 167 -15.28 -15.00 9.10
C LEU A 167 -14.52 -13.68 9.35
N ASP A 168 -13.66 -13.69 10.36
CA ASP A 168 -12.78 -12.57 10.69
C ASP A 168 -11.60 -12.51 9.70
N ILE A 169 -11.88 -12.06 8.48
CA ILE A 169 -10.87 -11.85 7.44
C ILE A 169 -10.45 -10.38 7.51
N GLU A 170 -9.29 -10.12 8.09
CA GLU A 170 -8.67 -8.78 8.07
C GLU A 170 -8.38 -8.36 6.62
N GLU A 171 -9.15 -7.40 6.11
CA GLU A 171 -8.95 -6.84 4.78
C GLU A 171 -7.76 -5.87 4.75
N ARG A 172 -7.15 -5.68 3.57
CA ARG A 172 -6.39 -4.46 3.32
C ARG A 172 -7.32 -3.28 3.49
N LEU A 173 -6.90 -2.28 4.26
CA LEU A 173 -7.54 -0.96 4.29
C LEU A 173 -7.82 -0.51 2.85
N ASP A 174 -9.09 -0.46 2.45
CA ASP A 174 -9.50 0.12 1.18
C ASP A 174 -9.56 1.64 1.37
N PRO A 175 -8.66 2.41 0.74
CA PRO A 175 -8.71 3.87 0.81
C PRO A 175 -10.03 4.43 0.24
N ARG A 176 -10.78 3.64 -0.55
CA ARG A 176 -12.08 4.01 -1.10
C ARG A 176 -13.27 3.68 -0.19
N LEU A 177 -13.12 2.79 0.79
CA LEU A 177 -14.13 2.62 1.85
C LEU A 177 -14.09 3.78 2.86
N ALA A 178 -13.00 4.56 2.88
CA ALA A 178 -12.97 5.85 3.55
C ALA A 178 -14.00 6.86 2.99
N PHE A 179 -14.66 6.60 1.85
CA PHE A 179 -15.72 7.50 1.36
C PHE A 179 -17.04 7.40 2.13
N PHE A 180 -17.28 6.34 2.92
CA PHE A 180 -18.50 6.24 3.73
C PHE A 180 -18.45 7.07 5.02
N GLU A 181 -17.26 7.52 5.43
CA GLU A 181 -17.10 8.53 6.47
C GLU A 181 -16.29 9.66 5.86
N ARG A 182 -16.91 10.81 5.53
CA ARG A 182 -16.26 11.99 4.93
C ARG A 182 -15.21 12.67 5.84
N SER A 183 -14.51 11.90 6.65
CA SER A 183 -13.50 12.31 7.61
C SER A 183 -12.35 11.31 7.59
N ILE A 184 -11.15 11.81 7.37
CA ILE A 184 -9.91 11.03 7.53
C ILE A 184 -9.39 11.24 8.95
N THR A 185 -9.05 10.14 9.64
CA THR A 185 -8.37 10.17 10.93
C THR A 185 -6.93 9.74 10.71
N GLY A 186 -5.97 10.55 11.15
CA GLY A 186 -4.55 10.28 10.93
C GLY A 186 -3.66 11.30 11.62
N THR A 187 -2.35 11.09 11.50
CA THR A 187 -1.32 12.05 11.94
C THR A 187 -0.87 12.83 10.72
N TYR A 188 -0.99 14.15 10.78
CA TYR A 188 -0.66 15.05 9.67
C TYR A 188 0.27 16.14 10.17
N ALA A 189 1.23 16.52 9.33
CA ALA A 189 2.05 17.68 9.63
C ALA A 189 1.22 18.97 9.52
N THR A 190 1.53 19.99 10.33
CA THR A 190 0.80 21.27 10.31
C THR A 190 0.64 21.86 8.90
N PRO A 191 1.65 21.83 8.00
CA PRO A 191 1.48 22.31 6.62
C PRO A 191 0.40 21.57 5.83
N GLU A 192 0.25 20.26 6.01
CA GLU A 192 -0.75 19.45 5.31
C GLU A 192 -2.16 19.81 5.75
N VAL A 193 -2.35 20.03 7.06
CA VAL A 193 -3.64 20.46 7.63
C VAL A 193 -4.02 21.87 7.16
N MET A 194 -3.04 22.78 7.04
CA MET A 194 -3.26 24.12 6.51
C MET A 194 -3.74 24.08 5.05
N VAL A 195 -3.08 23.30 4.19
CA VAL A 195 -3.49 23.11 2.79
C VAL A 195 -4.86 22.46 2.68
N ALA A 196 -5.18 21.49 3.55
CA ALA A 196 -6.51 20.89 3.59
C ALA A 196 -7.59 21.94 3.91
N LYS A 197 -7.32 22.85 4.85
CA LYS A 197 -8.24 23.95 5.18
C LYS A 197 -8.44 24.91 4.01
N GLU A 198 -7.39 25.27 3.27
CA GLU A 198 -7.48 26.09 2.06
C GLU A 198 -8.34 25.43 0.98
N LYS A 199 -8.27 24.11 0.86
CA LYS A 199 -9.07 23.32 -0.07
C LYS A 199 -10.51 23.06 0.41
N GLY A 200 -10.94 23.68 1.50
CA GLY A 200 -12.31 23.62 2.01
C GLY A 200 -12.61 22.42 2.93
N TYR A 201 -11.60 21.67 3.36
CA TYR A 201 -11.78 20.60 4.34
C TYR A 201 -11.96 21.17 5.76
N ARG A 202 -12.71 20.45 6.61
CA ARG A 202 -12.98 20.83 7.99
C ARG A 202 -12.31 19.85 8.95
N VAL A 203 -11.57 20.36 9.93
CA VAL A 203 -11.05 19.56 11.05
C VAL A 203 -12.20 19.27 12.00
N LEU A 204 -12.60 18.01 12.13
CA LEU A 204 -13.71 17.60 12.99
C LEU A 204 -13.29 17.40 14.45
N LYS A 205 -12.14 16.74 14.66
CA LYS A 205 -11.62 16.39 15.98
C LYS A 205 -10.09 16.40 15.98
N LEU A 206 -9.50 17.02 17.00
CA LEU A 206 -8.08 16.98 17.29
C LEU A 206 -7.88 16.09 18.52
N TYR A 207 -6.98 15.12 18.43
CA TYR A 207 -6.68 14.20 19.53
C TYR A 207 -5.42 14.65 20.29
N GLU A 208 -4.36 14.98 19.55
CA GLU A 208 -3.06 15.36 20.10
C GLU A 208 -2.37 16.35 19.14
N VAL A 209 -1.64 17.32 19.68
CA VAL A 209 -0.86 18.29 18.90
C VAL A 209 0.54 18.34 19.49
N TRP A 210 1.54 18.00 18.66
CA TRP A 210 2.94 18.13 19.02
C TRP A 210 3.43 19.51 18.59
N HIS A 211 3.72 20.37 19.55
CA HIS A 211 4.29 21.68 19.32
C HIS A 211 5.73 21.68 19.83
N PHE A 212 6.67 22.01 18.95
CA PHE A 212 8.07 22.19 19.30
C PHE A 212 8.30 23.71 19.37
N PRO A 213 8.63 24.26 20.55
CA PRO A 213 8.76 25.71 20.75
C PRO A 213 9.97 26.29 20.00
N ASP A 214 10.99 25.48 19.75
CA ASP A 214 12.23 25.89 19.10
C ASP A 214 12.25 25.38 17.64
N ASP A 215 12.25 26.30 16.68
CA ASP A 215 12.56 26.00 15.30
C ASP A 215 14.07 25.96 15.10
N THR A 216 14.64 24.75 14.98
CA THR A 216 16.04 24.63 14.59
C THR A 216 16.15 24.91 13.08
N GLN A 217 16.52 26.13 12.70
CA GLN A 217 16.85 26.47 11.32
C GLN A 217 18.34 26.22 11.04
N TYR A 218 18.65 25.69 9.86
CA TYR A 218 20.04 25.57 9.40
C TYR A 218 20.58 26.96 9.05
N ASP A 219 21.63 27.38 9.74
CA ASP A 219 22.36 28.60 9.43
C ASP A 219 23.53 28.29 8.49
N LYS A 220 23.47 28.85 7.28
CA LYS A 220 24.50 28.70 6.24
C LYS A 220 25.82 29.37 6.61
N ASN A 221 25.80 30.40 7.46
CA ASN A 221 26.99 31.18 7.80
C ASN A 221 27.81 30.47 8.88
N THR A 222 27.15 29.89 9.88
CA THR A 222 27.81 29.14 10.96
C THR A 222 27.93 27.64 10.66
N ASN A 223 27.31 27.15 9.57
CA ASN A 223 27.17 25.72 9.24
C ASN A 223 26.61 24.90 10.41
N SER A 224 25.70 25.50 11.18
CA SER A 224 25.17 24.92 12.42
C SER A 224 23.65 25.11 12.51
N GLY A 225 23.00 24.38 13.41
CA GLY A 225 21.53 24.35 13.54
C GLY A 225 20.86 23.44 12.51
N GLY A 226 19.54 23.27 12.59
CA GLY A 226 18.76 22.37 11.72
C GLY A 226 18.65 20.93 12.25
N LEU A 227 17.41 20.41 12.33
CA LEU A 227 17.08 19.10 12.88
C LEU A 227 17.81 17.92 12.22
N PHE A 228 18.14 18.03 10.93
CA PHE A 228 18.74 16.96 10.13
C PHE A 228 20.21 17.19 9.81
N THR A 229 20.83 18.25 10.34
CA THR A 229 22.17 18.67 9.93
C THR A 229 23.21 17.61 10.23
N ASP A 230 23.22 17.05 11.44
CA ASP A 230 24.17 15.99 11.82
C ASP A 230 23.95 14.72 11.00
N TYR A 231 22.69 14.36 10.73
CA TYR A 231 22.34 13.22 9.88
C TYR A 231 22.89 13.41 8.46
N VAL A 232 22.59 14.54 7.82
CA VAL A 232 23.03 14.83 6.45
C VAL A 232 24.57 14.92 6.37
N GLN A 233 25.21 15.54 7.36
CA GLN A 233 26.67 15.64 7.42
C GLN A 233 27.33 14.26 7.55
N LEU A 234 26.78 13.36 8.39
CA LEU A 234 27.29 12.01 8.54
C LEU A 234 27.26 11.24 7.22
N PHE A 235 26.14 11.25 6.49
CA PHE A 235 26.02 10.53 5.22
C PHE A 235 26.85 11.17 4.09
N LEU A 236 27.00 12.50 4.07
CA LEU A 236 27.89 13.18 3.13
C LEU A 236 29.35 12.80 3.37
N LYS A 237 29.79 12.73 4.63
CA LYS A 237 31.12 12.27 5.00
C LYS A 237 31.36 10.84 4.51
N ILE A 238 30.46 9.90 4.81
CA ILE A 238 30.56 8.50 4.38
C ILE A 238 30.68 8.41 2.85
N LYS A 239 29.87 9.15 2.09
CA LYS A 239 29.93 9.17 0.62
C LYS A 239 31.27 9.67 0.10
N GLN A 240 31.83 10.71 0.72
CA GLN A 240 33.12 11.28 0.32
C GLN A 240 34.28 10.35 0.68
N GLU A 241 34.23 9.66 1.82
CA GLU A 241 35.23 8.66 2.21
C GLU A 241 35.19 7.43 1.29
N ALA A 242 34.00 7.00 0.86
CA ALA A 242 33.83 5.87 -0.07
C ALA A 242 34.26 6.19 -1.52
N SER A 243 34.26 7.46 -1.92
CA SER A 243 34.58 7.89 -3.29
C SER A 243 36.09 7.91 -3.59
N GLY A 244 36.93 7.66 -2.59
CA GLY A 244 38.40 7.64 -2.73
C GLY A 244 39.02 9.02 -3.02
N PHE A 245 40.34 9.05 -3.20
CA PHE A 245 41.07 10.28 -3.49
C PHE A 245 41.10 10.56 -5.01
N PRO A 246 40.96 11.82 -5.46
CA PRO A 246 41.20 12.19 -6.85
C PRO A 246 42.62 11.80 -7.30
N HIS A 247 42.77 11.38 -8.55
CA HIS A 247 44.05 10.93 -9.13
C HIS A 247 45.20 11.96 -9.05
N THR A 248 44.87 13.23 -8.79
CA THR A 248 45.83 14.35 -8.69
C THR A 248 46.43 14.54 -7.30
N VAL A 249 45.96 13.83 -6.27
CA VAL A 249 46.48 13.96 -4.89
C VAL A 249 47.55 12.90 -4.64
N GLY A 250 48.80 13.33 -4.46
CA GLY A 250 49.95 12.45 -4.19
C GLY A 250 49.78 11.64 -2.89
N GLN A 251 50.34 10.42 -2.85
CA GLN A 251 50.17 9.39 -1.81
C GLN A 251 50.57 9.80 -0.36
N ARG A 252 51.00 11.04 -0.13
CA ARG A 252 51.63 11.50 1.13
C ARG A 252 50.67 11.91 2.25
N LYS A 253 49.35 11.75 2.11
CA LYS A 253 48.37 12.10 3.15
C LYS A 253 47.28 11.03 3.37
N LYS A 254 47.66 9.76 3.48
CA LYS A 254 46.70 8.67 3.79
C LYS A 254 46.20 8.63 5.24
N ASN A 255 46.68 9.53 6.11
CA ASN A 255 46.31 9.56 7.53
C ASN A 255 45.31 10.68 7.88
N GLU A 256 44.90 11.52 6.92
CA GLU A 256 43.87 12.56 7.10
C GLU A 256 42.59 12.12 6.37
N THR A 257 41.41 12.35 6.96
CA THR A 257 40.15 12.05 6.25
C THR A 257 40.02 12.94 5.02
N THR A 258 39.39 12.45 3.95
CA THR A 258 39.19 13.20 2.70
C THR A 258 38.58 14.59 2.95
N PHE A 259 37.75 14.70 3.99
CA PHE A 259 37.11 15.94 4.43
C PHE A 259 38.09 16.98 4.98
N ASP A 260 39.08 16.57 5.78
CA ASP A 260 40.10 17.47 6.36
C ASP A 260 41.03 18.03 5.28
N CYS A 261 41.35 17.21 4.27
CA CYS A 261 42.11 17.64 3.10
C CYS A 261 41.34 18.71 2.30
N ILE A 262 40.03 18.51 2.05
CA ILE A 262 39.21 19.45 1.28
C ILE A 262 39.01 20.77 2.02
N LYS A 263 38.83 20.75 3.36
CA LYS A 263 38.78 21.98 4.17
C LYS A 263 40.07 22.78 4.09
N LYS A 264 41.24 22.12 4.12
CA LYS A 264 42.56 22.78 4.01
C LYS A 264 42.86 23.33 2.61
N MET A 265 42.21 22.84 1.56
CA MET A 265 42.39 23.34 0.18
C MET A 265 41.49 24.54 -0.16
N LYS A 266 40.52 24.88 0.71
CA LYS A 266 39.58 25.99 0.51
C LYS A 266 39.86 27.20 1.42
N ALA A 267 40.94 27.16 2.20
CA ALA A 267 41.51 28.30 2.92
C ALA A 267 42.71 28.83 2.13
#